data_AF-A0A0F2SLQ8-F1
#
_entry.id   AF-A0A0F2SLQ8-F1
#
_cell.length_a   1.000
_cell.length_b   1.000
_cell.length_c   1.000
_cell.angle_alpha   90.00
_cell.angle_beta   90.00
_cell.angle_gamma   90.00
#
_symmetry.space_group_name_H-M   'P 1'
#
loop_
_entity.id
_entity.type
_entity.pdbx_description
1 polymer ?
#
loop_
_entity_poly.entity_id
_entity_poly.type
_entity_poly.pdbx_seq_one_letter_code
_entity_poly.pdbx_strand_id
1 'polypeptide(L)'
;MNWEFIKDLQRIYDLLDHLDAATIERDYPITWEKAHATSCAQIGRMLAEMRNVDIEQAALACALHDIGRWETGKQLDHAPKGEDPIRRFLAEGKYSDESREQIVQAVINHSKKDQIGTSLEELVKDADLLDCHWHGEHIQKPYHMVRLKKALNNLGISLFDEG
;
A
#
# COMPACT_ATOMS: atom_id res chain seq x y z
N MET A 1 9.98 10.73 16.92
CA MET A 1 9.25 10.98 15.66
C MET A 1 10.25 10.99 14.52
N ASN A 2 10.09 10.12 13.53
CA ASN A 2 10.97 10.11 12.37
C ASN A 2 10.53 11.21 11.40
N TRP A 3 11.32 12.27 11.28
CA TRP A 3 10.98 13.43 10.46
C TRP A 3 11.09 13.16 8.96
N GLU A 4 11.86 12.16 8.53
CA GLU A 4 11.99 11.85 7.10
C GLU A 4 10.69 11.25 6.56
N PHE A 5 10.09 10.30 7.27
CA PHE A 5 8.79 9.76 6.84
C PHE A 5 7.68 10.81 6.87
N ILE A 6 7.69 11.73 7.83
CA ILE A 6 6.71 12.83 7.84
C ILE A 6 6.84 13.71 6.59
N LYS A 7 8.06 13.93 6.08
CA LYS A 7 8.25 14.64 4.80
C LYS A 7 7.72 13.83 3.62
N ASP A 8 7.93 12.52 3.61
CA ASP A 8 7.39 11.65 2.56
C ASP A 8 5.86 11.59 2.59
N LEU A 9 5.26 11.53 3.77
CA LEU A 9 3.81 11.59 3.93
C LEU A 9 3.25 12.95 3.48
N GLN A 10 3.94 14.06 3.77
CA GLN A 10 3.57 15.37 3.24
C GLN A 10 3.59 15.38 1.71
N ARG A 11 4.65 14.83 1.08
CA ARG A 11 4.74 14.73 -0.38
C ARG A 11 3.63 13.87 -0.99
N ILE A 12 3.24 12.78 -0.32
CA ILE A 12 2.10 11.95 -0.72
C ILE A 12 0.80 12.76 -0.68
N TYR A 13 0.59 13.51 0.40
CA TYR A 13 -0.61 14.33 0.56
C TYR A 13 -0.66 15.46 -0.48
N ASP A 14 0.46 16.13 -0.73
CA ASP A 14 0.57 17.18 -1.75
C ASP A 14 0.24 16.62 -3.15
N LEU A 15 0.72 15.42 -3.47
CA LEU A 15 0.38 14.73 -4.72
C LEU A 15 -1.13 14.43 -4.81
N LEU A 16 -1.71 13.87 -3.74
CA LEU A 16 -3.14 13.56 -3.69
C LEU A 16 -4.01 14.81 -3.79
N ASP A 17 -3.63 15.91 -3.14
CA ASP A 17 -4.30 17.21 -3.24
C ASP A 17 -4.22 17.80 -4.66
N HIS A 18 -3.07 17.68 -5.32
CA HIS A 18 -2.93 18.08 -6.72
C HIS A 18 -3.84 17.28 -7.64
N LEU A 19 -3.93 15.97 -7.41
CA LEU A 19 -4.79 15.06 -8.18
C LEU A 19 -6.28 15.32 -7.92
N ASP A 20 -6.69 15.72 -6.72
CA ASP A 20 -8.09 16.05 -6.39
C ASP A 20 -8.61 17.26 -7.18
N ALA A 21 -7.73 18.21 -7.52
CA ALA A 21 -8.08 19.36 -8.34
C ALA A 21 -8.38 18.99 -9.82
N ALA A 22 -7.99 17.79 -10.26
CA ALA A 22 -8.26 17.31 -11.61
C ALA A 22 -9.71 16.81 -11.75
N THR A 23 -10.37 17.17 -12.86
CA THR A 23 -11.75 16.78 -13.15
C THR A 23 -11.87 15.39 -13.80
N ILE A 24 -11.16 14.41 -13.24
CA ILE A 24 -11.25 13.01 -13.67
C ILE A 24 -12.27 12.23 -12.84
N GLU A 25 -12.94 11.26 -13.47
CA GLU A 25 -13.80 10.33 -12.74
C GLU A 25 -12.94 9.33 -11.95
N ARG A 26 -13.28 9.13 -10.67
CA ARG A 26 -12.52 8.28 -9.75
C ARG A 26 -13.40 7.19 -9.15
N ASP A 27 -12.89 5.97 -9.10
CA ASP A 27 -13.57 4.83 -8.46
C ASP A 27 -13.58 4.98 -6.93
N TYR A 28 -12.58 5.68 -6.38
CA TYR A 28 -12.47 6.02 -4.96
C TYR A 28 -12.20 7.52 -4.77
N PRO A 29 -12.79 8.17 -3.74
CA PRO A 29 -12.52 9.57 -3.45
C PRO A 29 -11.09 9.76 -2.92
N ILE A 30 -10.47 10.92 -3.18
CA ILE A 30 -9.12 11.22 -2.67
C ILE A 30 -9.03 11.15 -1.13
N THR A 31 -10.12 11.47 -0.41
CA THR A 31 -10.18 11.29 1.05
C THR A 31 -9.95 9.84 1.48
N TRP A 32 -10.46 8.87 0.71
CA TRP A 32 -10.18 7.45 0.93
C TRP A 32 -8.70 7.15 0.71
N GLU A 33 -8.14 7.60 -0.42
CA GLU A 33 -6.73 7.35 -0.75
C GLU A 33 -5.78 7.89 0.32
N LYS A 34 -6.06 9.06 0.89
CA LYS A 34 -5.28 9.62 2.01
C LYS A 34 -5.38 8.77 3.28
N ALA A 35 -6.59 8.33 3.62
CA ALA A 35 -6.81 7.48 4.79
C ALA A 35 -6.05 6.16 4.62
N HIS A 36 -6.32 5.46 3.52
CA HIS A 36 -5.75 4.16 3.16
C HIS A 36 -4.22 4.19 3.08
N ALA A 37 -3.64 5.20 2.41
CA ALA A 37 -2.17 5.36 2.36
C ALA A 37 -1.56 5.51 3.76
N THR A 38 -2.17 6.32 4.61
CA THR A 38 -1.65 6.60 5.96
C THR A 38 -1.78 5.41 6.90
N SER A 39 -2.93 4.75 6.90
CA SER A 39 -3.18 3.58 7.73
C SER A 39 -2.38 2.37 7.27
N CYS A 40 -2.31 2.11 5.95
CA CYS A 40 -1.42 1.09 5.38
C CYS A 40 0.05 1.31 5.76
N ALA A 41 0.52 2.55 5.80
CA ALA A 41 1.88 2.84 6.22
C ALA A 41 2.14 2.40 7.68
N GLN A 42 1.19 2.64 8.59
CA GLN A 42 1.32 2.22 9.99
C GLN A 42 1.24 0.70 10.14
N ILE A 43 0.33 0.04 9.42
CA ILE A 43 0.26 -1.43 9.38
C ILE A 43 1.56 -1.99 8.82
N GLY A 44 2.12 -1.37 7.78
CA GLY A 44 3.40 -1.73 7.19
C GLY A 44 4.55 -1.68 8.19
N ARG A 45 4.63 -0.63 9.02
CA ARG A 45 5.63 -0.53 10.11
C ARG A 45 5.52 -1.68 11.10
N MET A 46 4.30 -1.94 11.58
CA MET A 46 4.03 -3.03 12.52
C MET A 46 4.45 -4.39 11.92
N LEU A 47 4.06 -4.67 10.67
CA LEU A 47 4.44 -5.90 10.00
C LEU A 47 5.94 -6.01 9.75
N ALA A 48 6.62 -4.89 9.50
CA ALA A 48 8.06 -4.85 9.27
C ALA A 48 8.84 -5.25 10.52
N GLU A 49 8.42 -4.77 11.69
CA GLU A 49 8.99 -5.18 12.98
C GLU A 49 8.85 -6.69 13.21
N MET A 50 7.68 -7.26 12.90
CA MET A 50 7.43 -8.71 13.05
C MET A 50 8.22 -9.58 12.07
N ARG A 51 8.56 -9.04 10.89
CA ARG A 51 9.11 -9.80 9.75
C ARG A 51 10.56 -9.48 9.44
N ASN A 52 11.21 -8.63 10.24
CA ASN A 52 12.57 -8.17 10.03
C ASN A 52 12.78 -7.57 8.62
N VAL A 53 11.85 -6.70 8.21
CA VAL A 53 11.93 -5.88 7.00
C VAL A 53 12.28 -4.45 7.42
N ASP A 54 12.95 -3.67 6.57
CA ASP A 54 13.21 -2.26 6.86
C ASP A 54 11.89 -1.50 7.07
N ILE A 55 11.76 -0.89 8.25
CA ILE A 55 10.50 -0.29 8.72
C ILE A 55 10.10 0.91 7.88
N GLU A 56 11.05 1.74 7.47
CA GLU A 56 10.76 2.97 6.72
C GLU A 56 10.47 2.67 5.25
N GLN A 57 11.21 1.71 4.67
CA GLN A 57 10.93 1.20 3.34
C GLN A 57 9.56 0.52 3.26
N ALA A 58 9.20 -0.28 4.27
CA ALA A 58 7.89 -0.91 4.36
C ALA A 58 6.75 0.12 4.46
N ALA A 59 6.92 1.11 5.33
CA ALA A 59 5.94 2.19 5.49
C ALA A 59 5.72 2.95 4.18
N LEU A 60 6.81 3.31 3.48
CA LEU A 60 6.75 4.05 2.23
C LEU A 60 6.14 3.24 1.10
N ALA A 61 6.52 1.96 0.95
CA ALA A 61 5.94 1.06 -0.05
C ALA A 61 4.45 0.85 0.19
N CYS A 62 4.03 0.65 1.44
CA CYS A 62 2.61 0.52 1.80
C CYS A 62 1.84 1.81 1.53
N ALA A 63 2.42 2.97 1.83
CA ALA A 63 1.75 4.24 1.59
C ALA A 63 1.52 4.51 0.09
N LEU A 64 2.46 4.11 -0.76
CA LEU A 64 2.48 4.41 -2.19
C LEU A 64 1.88 3.33 -3.09
N HIS A 65 1.45 2.19 -2.54
CA HIS A 65 1.12 1.01 -3.35
C HIS A 65 0.00 1.24 -4.39
N ASP A 66 -0.90 2.18 -4.10
CA ASP A 66 -2.02 2.54 -4.97
C ASP A 66 -1.79 3.77 -5.84
N ILE A 67 -0.55 4.26 -5.96
CA ILE A 67 -0.23 5.46 -6.76
C ILE A 67 -0.71 5.40 -8.22
N GLY A 68 -0.76 4.20 -8.82
CA GLY A 68 -1.34 4.03 -10.15
C GLY A 68 -2.86 4.28 -10.19
N ARG A 69 -3.59 3.97 -9.12
CA ARG A 69 -5.02 4.32 -8.97
C ARG A 69 -5.18 5.81 -8.76
N TRP A 70 -4.30 6.44 -7.98
CA TRP A 70 -4.37 7.88 -7.73
C TRP A 70 -4.26 8.68 -9.02
N GLU A 71 -3.30 8.33 -9.88
CA GLU A 71 -3.03 8.99 -11.16
C GLU A 71 -4.14 8.73 -12.19
N THR A 72 -4.66 7.50 -12.26
CA THR A 72 -5.62 7.10 -13.30
C THR A 72 -7.08 7.28 -12.89
N GLY A 73 -7.35 7.39 -11.59
CA GLY A 73 -8.68 7.35 -11.01
C GLY A 73 -9.33 5.96 -11.02
N LYS A 74 -8.68 4.91 -11.54
CA LYS A 74 -9.32 3.61 -11.81
C LYS A 74 -8.68 2.45 -11.04
N GLN A 75 -9.52 1.60 -10.46
CA GLN A 75 -9.11 0.40 -9.75
C GLN A 75 -8.64 -0.71 -10.70
N LEU A 76 -9.12 -0.74 -11.94
CA LEU A 76 -8.68 -1.74 -12.91
C LEU A 76 -7.22 -1.50 -13.33
N ASP A 77 -6.38 -2.52 -13.12
CA ASP A 77 -4.94 -2.53 -13.43
C ASP A 77 -4.13 -1.41 -12.73
N HIS A 78 -4.57 -0.95 -11.55
CA HIS A 78 -3.89 0.13 -10.83
C HIS A 78 -2.44 -0.20 -10.46
N ALA A 79 -2.15 -1.43 -10.03
CA ALA A 79 -0.79 -1.82 -9.65
C ALA A 79 0.22 -1.70 -10.80
N PRO A 80 0.04 -2.34 -11.98
CA PRO A 80 0.99 -2.18 -13.08
C PRO A 80 1.03 -0.74 -13.63
N LYS A 81 -0.08 -0.01 -13.60
CA LYS A 81 -0.10 1.43 -13.97
C LYS A 81 0.64 2.32 -12.97
N GLY A 82 1.02 1.78 -11.82
CA GLY A 82 1.80 2.47 -10.80
C GLY A 82 3.28 2.63 -11.13
N GLU A 83 3.83 1.90 -12.11
CA GLU A 83 5.28 1.88 -12.39
C GLU A 83 5.87 3.27 -12.69
N ASP A 84 5.30 3.98 -13.67
CA ASP A 84 5.81 5.30 -14.04
C ASP A 84 5.62 6.33 -12.89
N PRO A 85 4.43 6.44 -12.25
CA PRO A 85 4.24 7.33 -11.11
C PRO A 85 5.19 7.06 -9.93
N ILE A 86 5.37 5.79 -9.53
CA ILE A 86 6.23 5.46 -8.39
C ILE A 86 7.69 5.83 -8.68
N ARG A 87 8.17 5.57 -9.90
CA ARG A 87 9.53 5.94 -10.30
C ARG A 87 9.73 7.45 -10.28
N ARG A 88 8.75 8.24 -10.74
CA ARG A 88 8.78 9.71 -10.64
C ARG A 88 8.84 10.16 -9.18
N PHE A 89 7.95 9.64 -8.33
CA PHE A 89 7.90 10.01 -6.92
C PHE A 89 9.22 9.70 -6.20
N LEU A 90 9.84 8.55 -6.46
CA LEU A 90 11.08 8.14 -5.80
C LEU A 90 12.33 8.86 -6.33
N ALA A 91 12.28 9.45 -7.53
CA ALA A 91 13.39 10.20 -8.11
C ALA A 91 13.70 11.49 -7.34
N GLU A 92 12.68 12.11 -6.76
CA GLU A 92 12.81 13.34 -5.95
C GLU A 92 13.29 13.07 -4.51
N GLY A 93 13.22 11.81 -4.06
CA GLY A 93 13.62 11.41 -2.72
C GLY A 93 15.06 10.89 -2.63
N LYS A 94 15.59 10.84 -1.40
CA LYS A 94 16.94 10.37 -1.08
C LYS A 94 16.95 8.89 -0.70
N TYR A 95 16.71 8.02 -1.68
CA TYR A 95 16.75 6.56 -1.49
C TYR A 95 17.90 5.96 -2.29
N SER A 96 18.43 4.81 -1.85
CA SER A 96 19.37 4.03 -2.65
C SER A 96 18.66 3.42 -3.86
N ASP A 97 19.40 3.13 -4.92
CA ASP A 97 18.82 2.52 -6.12
C ASP A 97 18.22 1.14 -5.85
N GLU A 98 18.82 0.37 -4.94
CA GLU A 98 18.27 -0.91 -4.46
C GLU A 98 16.92 -0.71 -3.76
N SER A 99 16.83 0.21 -2.80
CA SER A 99 15.58 0.49 -2.09
C SER A 99 14.51 1.01 -3.04
N ARG A 100 14.87 1.86 -4.02
CA ARG A 100 13.93 2.32 -5.04
C ARG A 100 13.34 1.15 -5.80
N GLU A 101 14.18 0.27 -6.35
CA GLU A 101 13.70 -0.84 -7.16
C GLU A 101 12.85 -1.82 -6.34
N GLN A 102 13.24 -2.11 -5.10
CA GLN A 102 12.44 -2.93 -4.19
C GLN A 102 11.05 -2.32 -3.92
N ILE A 103 10.97 -1.00 -3.70
CA ILE A 103 9.68 -0.31 -3.54
C ILE A 103 8.87 -0.39 -4.83
N VAL A 104 9.48 -0.12 -6.00
CA VAL A 104 8.78 -0.22 -7.29
C VAL A 104 8.16 -1.60 -7.47
N GLN A 105 8.93 -2.68 -7.26
CA GLN A 105 8.44 -4.05 -7.37
C GLN A 105 7.29 -4.32 -6.39
N ALA A 106 7.42 -3.87 -5.14
CA ALA A 106 6.35 -3.96 -4.15
C ALA A 106 5.05 -3.30 -4.63
N VAL A 107 5.14 -2.07 -5.15
CA VAL A 107 4.01 -1.31 -5.68
C VAL A 107 3.37 -2.00 -6.89
N ILE A 108 4.14 -2.42 -7.90
CA ILE A 108 3.55 -2.93 -9.15
C ILE A 108 3.02 -4.37 -9.03
N ASN A 109 3.46 -5.11 -8.00
CA ASN A 109 3.07 -6.50 -7.77
C ASN A 109 2.09 -6.68 -6.59
N HIS A 110 1.75 -5.64 -5.83
CA HIS A 110 0.90 -5.79 -4.63
C HIS A 110 -0.50 -6.37 -4.92
N SER A 111 -1.02 -6.22 -6.15
CA SER A 111 -2.32 -6.79 -6.55
C SER A 111 -2.23 -8.28 -6.91
N LYS A 112 -1.03 -8.80 -7.19
CA LYS A 112 -0.74 -10.21 -7.51
C LYS A 112 -0.66 -11.05 -6.22
N LYS A 113 -1.75 -11.06 -5.45
CA LYS A 113 -1.82 -11.67 -4.11
C LYS A 113 -1.78 -13.21 -4.12
N ASP A 114 -1.93 -13.81 -5.30
CA ASP A 114 -1.78 -15.23 -5.60
C ASP A 114 -0.33 -15.64 -5.95
N GLN A 115 0.54 -14.68 -6.23
CA GLN A 115 1.95 -14.90 -6.53
C GLN A 115 2.82 -14.60 -5.31
N ILE A 116 3.89 -15.38 -5.12
CA ILE A 116 4.88 -15.14 -4.07
C ILE A 116 5.91 -14.14 -4.59
N GLY A 117 6.09 -13.03 -3.87
CA GLY A 117 7.13 -12.03 -4.12
C GLY A 117 8.23 -12.03 -3.05
N THR A 118 9.01 -10.95 -3.03
CA THR A 118 9.98 -10.62 -1.98
C THR A 118 9.29 -10.36 -0.63
N SER A 119 10.07 -10.30 0.45
CA SER A 119 9.55 -9.98 1.80
C SER A 119 8.77 -8.66 1.84
N LEU A 120 9.21 -7.65 1.09
CA LEU A 120 8.52 -6.36 1.02
C LEU A 120 7.21 -6.46 0.22
N GLU A 121 7.20 -7.15 -0.92
CA GLU A 121 5.97 -7.41 -1.68
C GLU A 121 4.92 -8.14 -0.84
N GLU A 122 5.32 -9.19 -0.13
CA GLU A 122 4.41 -9.97 0.71
C GLU A 122 3.89 -9.16 1.91
N LEU A 123 4.70 -8.24 2.43
CA LEU A 123 4.30 -7.30 3.47
C LEU A 123 3.25 -6.31 2.95
N VAL A 124 3.48 -5.67 1.80
CA VAL A 124 2.52 -4.70 1.22
C VAL A 124 1.19 -5.39 0.88
N LYS A 125 1.23 -6.60 0.31
CA LYS A 125 0.02 -7.40 0.02
C LYS A 125 -0.83 -7.67 1.27
N ASP A 126 -0.17 -7.93 2.40
CA ASP A 126 -0.85 -8.19 3.67
C ASP A 126 -1.35 -6.91 4.32
N ALA A 127 -0.56 -5.83 4.28
CA ALA A 127 -0.94 -4.53 4.82
C ALA A 127 -2.21 -4.00 4.15
N ASP A 128 -2.26 -4.03 2.81
CA ASP A 128 -3.44 -3.64 2.02
C ASP A 128 -4.70 -4.43 2.42
N LEU A 129 -4.61 -5.77 2.50
CA LEU A 129 -5.76 -6.59 2.89
C LEU A 129 -6.23 -6.33 4.33
N LEU A 130 -5.30 -6.17 5.27
CA LEU A 130 -5.62 -5.87 6.67
C LEU A 130 -6.29 -4.50 6.79
N ASP A 131 -5.77 -3.51 6.09
CA ASP A 131 -6.32 -2.16 6.09
C ASP A 131 -7.73 -2.12 5.51
N CYS A 132 -7.91 -2.68 4.30
CA CYS A 132 -9.21 -2.84 3.66
C CYS A 132 -10.20 -3.56 4.59
N HIS A 133 -9.78 -4.64 5.25
CA HIS A 133 -10.62 -5.37 6.21
C HIS A 133 -11.07 -4.49 7.38
N TRP A 134 -10.16 -3.75 8.02
CA TRP A 134 -10.51 -2.89 9.15
C TRP A 134 -11.32 -1.64 8.76
N HIS A 135 -11.21 -1.21 7.51
CA HIS A 135 -12.10 -0.20 6.93
C HIS A 135 -13.47 -0.75 6.51
N GLY A 136 -13.71 -2.06 6.63
CA GLY A 136 -14.98 -2.70 6.32
C GLY A 136 -15.20 -2.97 4.82
N GLU A 137 -14.13 -2.99 4.01
CA GLU A 137 -14.25 -3.39 2.61
C GLU A 137 -14.66 -4.85 2.46
N HIS A 138 -15.51 -5.11 1.46
CA HIS A 138 -15.99 -6.45 1.18
C HIS A 138 -14.99 -7.22 0.29
N ILE A 139 -14.16 -8.06 0.93
CA ILE A 139 -13.15 -8.88 0.24
C ILE A 139 -13.80 -10.16 -0.31
N GLN A 140 -14.08 -10.18 -1.61
CA GLN A 140 -14.82 -11.29 -2.24
C GLN A 140 -13.94 -12.40 -2.81
N LYS A 141 -12.69 -12.09 -3.18
CA LYS A 141 -11.82 -13.04 -3.90
C LYS A 141 -11.36 -14.16 -2.95
N PRO A 142 -11.58 -15.46 -3.26
CA PRO A 142 -11.24 -16.55 -2.34
C PRO A 142 -9.79 -16.56 -1.86
N TYR A 143 -8.84 -16.29 -2.76
CA TYR A 143 -7.42 -16.24 -2.41
C TYR A 143 -7.06 -15.04 -1.52
N HIS A 144 -7.75 -13.90 -1.66
CA HIS A 144 -7.60 -12.75 -0.75
C HIS A 144 -8.07 -13.14 0.65
N MET A 145 -9.20 -13.84 0.76
CA MET A 145 -9.75 -14.27 2.05
C MET A 145 -8.83 -15.26 2.77
N VAL A 146 -8.23 -16.21 2.05
CA VAL A 146 -7.24 -17.13 2.63
C VAL A 146 -6.02 -16.37 3.14
N ARG A 147 -5.51 -15.42 2.35
CA ARG A 147 -4.37 -14.58 2.72
C ARG A 147 -4.68 -13.70 3.94
N LEU A 148 -5.83 -13.04 3.95
CA LEU A 148 -6.30 -12.22 5.07
C LEU A 148 -6.43 -13.05 6.36
N LYS A 149 -7.07 -14.23 6.29
CA LYS A 149 -7.17 -15.15 7.45
C LYS A 149 -5.80 -15.48 8.02
N LYS A 150 -4.83 -15.77 7.16
CA LYS A 150 -3.46 -16.04 7.58
C LYS A 150 -2.81 -14.80 8.22
N ALA A 151 -2.96 -13.63 7.63
CA ALA A 151 -2.42 -12.38 8.15
C ALA A 151 -2.98 -12.05 9.55
N LEU A 152 -4.30 -12.18 9.74
CA LEU A 152 -4.97 -11.98 11.03
C LEU A 152 -4.53 -13.01 12.07
N ASN A 153 -4.45 -14.29 11.71
CA ASN A 153 -3.97 -15.34 12.60
C ASN A 153 -2.54 -15.09 13.07
N ASN A 154 -1.66 -14.59 12.19
CA ASN A 154 -0.29 -14.21 12.56
C ASN A 154 -0.25 -13.05 13.57
N LEU A 155 -1.29 -12.21 13.61
CA LEU A 155 -1.49 -11.16 14.61
C LEU A 155 -2.22 -11.65 15.87
N GLY A 156 -2.56 -12.94 15.95
CA GLY A 156 -3.36 -13.49 17.04
C GLY A 156 -4.84 -13.10 17.00
N ILE A 157 -5.32 -12.60 15.85
CA ILE A 157 -6.72 -12.18 15.66
C ILE A 157 -7.46 -13.32 14.95
N SER A 158 -8.48 -13.87 15.60
CA SER A 158 -9.41 -14.80 14.97
C SER A 158 -10.50 -14.02 14.27
N LEU A 159 -10.79 -14.32 13.00
CA LEU A 159 -12.05 -13.89 12.41
C LEU A 159 -13.16 -14.60 13.19
N PHE A 160 -14.09 -13.82 13.77
CA PHE A 160 -15.32 -14.41 14.27
C PHE A 160 -16.01 -15.07 13.08
N ASP A 161 -16.30 -16.36 13.20
CA ASP A 161 -17.23 -16.99 12.27
C ASP A 161 -18.56 -16.26 12.45
N GLU A 162 -19.04 -15.60 11.40
CA GLU A 162 -20.43 -15.17 11.34
C GLU A 162 -21.26 -16.45 11.37
N GLY A 163 -21.81 -16.75 12.56
CA GLY A 163 -22.76 -17.84 12.79
C GLY A 163 -24.12 -17.57 12.17
#